data_AF-A0A7R9QWK3-F1
#
_entry.id   AF-A0A7R9QWK3-F1
#
_cell.length_a   1.000
_cell.length_b   1.000
_cell.length_c   1.000
_cell.angle_alpha   90.00
_cell.angle_beta   90.00
_cell.angle_gamma   90.00
#
_symmetry.space_group_name_H-M   'P 1'
#
loop_
_entity.id
_entity.type
_entity.pdbx_description
1 polymer ?
#
loop_
_entity_poly.entity_id
_entity_poly.type
_entity_poly.pdbx_seq_one_letter_code
_entity_poly.pdbx_strand_id
1 'polypeptide(L)' 'MDYKIKLCDFGLAKEVPNCDPFLMPKAKHTADVGTVDYMAPEVNTYPIEYNHLIDIYSLSLIGAQIFGFDTYDIIEGRNS' A
#
# COMPACT_ATOMS: atom_id res chain seq x y z
N MET A 1 -25.39 12.73 -13.65
CA MET A 1 -23.95 12.48 -13.91
C MET A 1 -23.57 11.21 -13.18
N ASP A 2 -22.91 10.28 -13.87
CA ASP A 2 -22.59 8.96 -13.34
C ASP A 2 -21.16 9.01 -12.77
N TYR A 3 -21.02 9.35 -11.49
CA TYR A 3 -19.72 9.52 -10.84
C TYR A 3 -19.18 8.15 -10.41
N LYS A 4 -18.50 7.47 -11.36
CA LYS A 4 -17.86 6.17 -11.12
C LYS A 4 -16.35 6.33 -11.03
N ILE A 5 -15.80 6.00 -9.87
CA ILE A 5 -14.36 5.90 -9.66
C ILE A 5 -13.88 4.59 -10.29
N LYS A 6 -12.78 4.65 -11.04
CA LYS A 6 -12.14 3.49 -11.67
C LYS A 6 -10.72 3.38 -11.14
N LEU A 7 -10.34 2.20 -10.66
CA LEU A 7 -8.94 1.88 -10.38
C LEU A 7 -8.28 1.43 -11.69
N CYS A 8 -7.06 1.90 -11.92
CA CYS A 8 -6.28 1.62 -13.12
C CYS A 8 -4.81 1.42 -12.77
N ASP A 9 -4.05 0.87 -13.71
CA ASP A 9 -2.66 0.42 -13.56
C ASP A 9 -2.49 -0.82 -12.67
N PHE A 10 -2.44 -1.99 -13.31
CA PHE A 10 -2.21 -3.29 -12.66
C PHE A 10 -0.82 -3.85 -13.02
N GLY A 11 0.12 -3.01 -13.46
CA GLY A 11 1.45 -3.47 -13.90
C GLY A 11 2.29 -4.14 -12.81
N LEU A 12 2.00 -3.83 -11.54
CA LEU A 12 2.63 -4.42 -10.36
C LEU A 12 1.68 -5.34 -9.57
N ALA A 13 0.44 -5.54 -10.04
CA ALA A 13 -0.52 -6.38 -9.33
C ALA A 13 -0.06 -7.83 -9.32
N LYS A 14 -0.22 -8.49 -8.17
CA LYS A 14 0.19 -9.88 -7.98
C LYS A 14 -0.92 -10.66 -7.31
N GLU A 15 -1.11 -11.89 -7.78
CA GLU A 15 -2.01 -12.83 -7.12
C GLU A 15 -1.42 -13.24 -5.77
N VAL A 16 -2.18 -13.02 -4.70
CA VAL A 16 -1.84 -13.47 -3.37
C VAL A 16 -2.48 -14.85 -3.17
N PRO A 17 -1.68 -15.93 -3.02
CA PRO A 17 -2.23 -17.27 -2.85
C PRO A 17 -2.99 -17.39 -1.53
N ASN A 18 -4.13 -18.12 -1.54
CA ASN A 18 -5.12 -18.20 -0.46
C ASN A 18 -5.78 -16.86 -0.13
N CYS A 19 -6.94 -16.53 -0.73
CA CYS A 19 -7.68 -15.29 -0.44
C CYS A 19 -8.36 -15.25 0.95
N ASP A 20 -7.91 -16.04 1.93
CA ASP A 20 -8.45 -15.98 3.29
C ASP A 20 -7.84 -14.76 4.02
N PRO A 21 -8.65 -13.71 4.30
CA PRO A 21 -8.16 -12.50 4.95
C PRO A 21 -7.67 -12.75 6.38
N PHE A 22 -8.09 -13.83 7.05
CA PHE A 22 -7.64 -14.20 8.38
C PHE A 22 -6.29 -14.91 8.39
N LEU A 23 -5.87 -15.50 7.26
CA LEU A 23 -4.59 -16.20 7.14
C LEU A 23 -3.42 -15.27 6.76
N MET A 24 -3.69 -13.98 6.52
CA MET A 24 -2.70 -12.95 6.13
C MET A 24 -1.65 -13.49 5.15
N PRO A 25 -2.08 -13.94 3.97
CA PRO A 25 -1.20 -14.63 3.05
C PRO A 25 -0.17 -13.63 2.52
N LYS A 26 1.10 -14.07 2.49
CA LYS A 26 2.22 -13.20 2.18
C LYS A 26 2.73 -13.50 0.78
N ALA A 27 2.78 -12.48 -0.07
CA ALA A 27 3.49 -12.54 -1.33
C ALA A 27 4.91 -11.98 -1.16
N LYS A 28 5.91 -12.69 -1.69
CA LYS A 28 7.28 -12.16 -1.75
C LYS A 28 7.44 -11.32 -3.01
N HIS A 29 8.00 -10.12 -2.87
CA HIS A 29 8.51 -9.34 -3.99
C HIS A 29 10.01 -9.63 -4.19
N THR A 30 10.45 -9.63 -5.45
CA THR A 30 11.86 -9.87 -5.83
C THR A 30 12.69 -8.58 -5.91
N ALA A 31 12.06 -7.41 -5.80
CA ALA A 31 12.69 -6.10 -5.86
C ALA A 31 11.80 -5.02 -5.20
N ASP A 32 12.41 -3.92 -4.75
CA ASP A 32 11.72 -2.71 -4.30
C ASP A 32 11.08 -2.00 -5.50
N VAL A 33 9.76 -2.13 -5.64
CA VAL A 33 8.99 -1.56 -6.75
C VAL A 33 7.74 -0.86 -6.23
N GLY A 34 7.45 0.33 -6.75
CA GLY A 34 6.29 1.14 -6.37
C GLY A 34 6.62 2.63 -6.21
N THR A 35 5.65 3.40 -5.72
CA THR A 35 5.81 4.83 -5.44
C THR A 35 6.18 5.01 -3.97
N VAL A 36 7.39 5.49 -3.71
CA VAL A 36 7.99 5.60 -2.35
C VAL A 36 7.09 6.34 -1.37
N ASP A 37 6.46 7.44 -1.80
CA ASP A 37 5.65 8.30 -0.92
C ASP A 37 4.36 7.65 -0.40
N TYR A 38 3.91 6.55 -1.03
CA TYR A 38 2.71 5.81 -0.63
C TYR A 38 3.03 4.41 -0.10
N MET A 39 4.31 4.06 -0.08
CA MET A 39 4.77 2.72 0.24
C MET A 39 4.71 2.47 1.74
N ALA A 40 4.11 1.35 2.13
CA ALA A 40 4.07 0.95 3.53
C ALA A 40 5.49 0.61 4.04
N PRO A 41 5.83 0.93 5.30
CA PRO A 41 7.19 0.78 5.81
C PRO A 41 7.70 -0.68 5.79
N GLU A 42 6.82 -1.65 5.97
CA GLU A 42 7.15 -3.08 5.90
C GLU A 42 7.64 -3.53 4.53
N VAL A 43 7.28 -2.81 3.46
CA VAL A 43 7.77 -3.09 2.10
C VAL A 43 9.27 -2.83 2.00
N ASN A 44 9.81 -1.89 2.79
CA ASN A 44 11.24 -1.57 2.82
C ASN A 44 12.05 -2.48 3.76
N THR A 45 11.43 -3.53 4.32
CA THR A 45 12.11 -4.48 5.21
C THR A 45 12.33 -5.81 4.51
N TYR A 46 13.49 -6.44 4.74
CA TYR A 46 13.80 -7.76 4.15
C TYR A 46 13.50 -8.89 5.14
N PRO A 47 12.77 -9.95 4.75
CA PRO A 47 12.18 -10.19 3.43
C PRO A 47 10.98 -9.28 3.15
N ILE A 48 10.85 -8.82 1.90
CA ILE A 48 9.72 -7.99 1.46
C ILE A 48 8.45 -8.84 1.48
N GLU A 49 7.59 -8.61 2.47
CA GLU A 49 6.34 -9.33 2.67
C GLU A 49 5.14 -8.44 2.34
N TYR A 50 4.50 -8.70 1.20
CA TYR A 50 3.27 -8.03 0.79
C TYR A 50 2.04 -8.77 1.35
N ASN A 51 1.10 -8.03 1.92
CA ASN A 51 -0.24 -8.51 2.27
C ASN A 51 -1.28 -7.48 1.80
N HIS A 52 -2.54 -7.56 2.23
CA HIS A 52 -3.56 -6.59 1.83
C HIS A 52 -3.49 -5.26 2.62
N LEU A 53 -2.79 -5.21 3.76
CA LEU A 53 -2.74 -4.04 4.63
C LEU A 53 -1.90 -2.91 4.04
N ILE A 54 -0.90 -3.23 3.23
CA ILE A 54 -0.09 -2.25 2.51
C ILE A 54 -0.90 -1.45 1.46
N ASP A 55 -1.92 -2.08 0.85
CA ASP A 55 -2.84 -1.39 -0.07
C ASP A 55 -3.75 -0.45 0.72
N ILE A 56 -4.18 -0.88 1.91
CA ILE A 56 -4.95 -0.04 2.84
C ILE A 56 -4.11 1.14 3.35
N TYR A 57 -2.82 0.93 3.61
CA TYR A 57 -1.90 2.00 3.99
C TYR A 57 -1.80 3.06 2.88
N SER A 58 -1.54 2.61 1.65
CA SER A 58 -1.47 3.47 0.47
C SER A 58 -2.78 4.24 0.27
N LEU A 59 -3.92 3.55 0.35
CA LEU A 59 -5.25 4.17 0.25
C LEU A 59 -5.51 5.20 1.34
N SER A 60 -5.04 4.95 2.56
CA SER A 60 -5.19 5.87 3.69
C SER A 60 -4.39 7.15 3.49
N LEU A 61 -3.17 7.06 2.95
CA LEU A 61 -2.36 8.23 2.60
C LEU A 61 -3.02 9.06 1.48
N ILE A 62 -3.50 8.40 0.42
CA ILE A 62 -4.24 9.07 -0.66
C ILE A 62 -5.49 9.77 -0.11
N GLY A 63 -6.26 9.08 0.74
CA GLY A 63 -7.44 9.65 1.38
C GLY A 63 -7.09 10.86 2.26
N ALA A 64 -6.03 10.76 3.07
CA ALA A 64 -5.57 11.83 3.93
C ALA A 64 -5.20 13.09 3.12
N GLN A 65 -4.47 12.93 2.01
CA GLN A 65 -4.15 14.05 1.11
C GLN A 65 -5.40 14.67 0.47
N ILE A 66 -6.38 13.85 0.05
CA ILE A 66 -7.66 14.34 -0.48
C ILE A 66 -8.40 15.21 0.56
N PHE A 67 -8.31 14.86 1.84
CA PHE A 67 -8.89 15.64 2.94
C PHE A 67 -8.02 16.82 3.41
N GLY A 68 -6.83 17.02 2.81
CA GLY A 68 -5.94 18.15 3.11
C GLY A 68 -5.02 17.94 4.31
N PHE A 69 -4.83 16.69 4.76
CA PHE A 69 -3.83 16.37 5.77
C PHE A 69 -2.43 16.33 5.16
N ASP A 70 -1.44 16.83 5.90
CA ASP A 70 -0.04 16.65 5.54
C ASP A 70 0.39 15.21 5.87
N THR A 71 0.64 14.42 4.83
CA THR A 71 1.07 13.02 5.00
C THR A 71 2.55 12.90 5.35
N TYR A 72 3.36 13.96 5.20
CA TYR A 72 4.76 13.93 5.62
C TYR A 72 4.88 13.73 7.13
N ASP A 73 4.05 14.41 7.93
CA ASP A 73 4.03 14.25 9.39
C ASP A 73 3.68 12.81 9.83
N ILE A 74 2.81 12.14 9.06
CA ILE A 74 2.39 10.74 9.31
C ILE A 74 3.54 9.77 9.01
N ILE A 75 4.35 10.08 8.00
CA ILE A 75 5.48 9.27 7.56
C ILE A 75 6.71 9.50 8.46
N GLU A 76 7.04 10.77 8.77
CA GLU A 76 8.21 11.12 9.60
C GLU A 76 8.00 10.88 11.09
N GLY A 77 6.80 11.10 11.62
CA GLY A 77 6.46 10.85 13.03
C GLY A 77 6.58 9.38 13.47
N ARG A 78 6.93 8.47 12.55
CA ARG A 78 7.23 7.05 12.79
C ARG A 78 8.71 6.72 12.89
N ASN A 79 9.61 7.61 12.44
CA ASN A 79 11.06 7.39 12.45
C ASN A 79 11.75 7.94 13.71
N SER A 80 10.97 8.52 14.63
CA SER A 80 11.40 9.11 15.91
C SER A 80 11.09 8.22 17.11
#